data_AF-R4K7X9-F1
#
_entry.id   AF-R4K7X9-F1
#
_cell.length_a   1.000
_cell.length_b   1.000
_cell.length_c   1.000
_cell.angle_alpha   90.00
_cell.angle_beta   90.00
_cell.angle_gamma   90.00
#
_symmetry.space_group_name_H-M   'P 1'
#
loop_
_entity.id
_entity.type
_entity.pdbx_description
1 polymer ?
#
loop_
_entity_poly.entity_id
_entity_poly.type
_entity_poly.pdbx_seq_one_letter_code
_entity_poly.pdbx_strand_id
1 'polypeptide(L)' 'MDEKINKLNSKSEQAKELGIQKPKDGDWSNVSSKVCGMVGGAEIGNFTKNAVQTFEENLIDKK' A
#
# COMPACT_ATOMS: atom_id res chain seq x y z
N MET A 1 9.31 9.57 -0.87
CA MET A 1 8.52 8.52 -0.21
C MET A 1 9.32 7.24 -0.41
N ASP A 2 9.75 6.58 0.67
CA ASP A 2 10.69 5.46 0.61
C ASP A 2 10.18 4.34 -0.31
N GLU A 3 11.00 3.94 -1.27
CA GLU A 3 10.69 2.86 -2.24
C GLU A 3 10.38 1.51 -1.55
N LYS A 4 10.80 1.35 -0.29
CA LYS A 4 10.56 0.14 0.51
C LYS A 4 9.09 -0.08 0.83
N ILE A 5 8.36 0.98 1.15
CA ILE A 5 6.91 0.91 1.45
C ILE A 5 6.12 0.45 0.22
N ASN A 6 6.58 0.85 -0.97
CA ASN A 6 5.98 0.47 -2.25
C ASN A 6 6.26 -0.99 -2.67
N LYS A 7 6.95 -1.78 -1.84
CA LYS A 7 7.15 -3.23 -2.06
C LYS A 7 6.31 -4.07 -1.09
N LEU A 8 5.63 -3.43 -0.16
CA LEU A 8 4.86 -4.11 0.88
C LEU A 8 3.44 -4.39 0.36
N ASN A 9 2.96 -5.61 0.61
CA ASN A 9 1.72 -6.13 0.02
C ASN A 9 0.56 -6.13 1.02
N SER A 10 0.79 -5.64 2.23
CA SER A 10 -0.26 -5.49 3.23
C SER A 10 -0.09 -4.23 4.07
N LYS A 11 -1.23 -3.68 4.52
CA LYS A 11 -1.28 -2.66 5.58
C LYS A 11 -0.40 -3.00 6.80
N SER A 12 -0.24 -4.28 7.08
CA SER A 12 0.50 -4.77 8.24
C SER A 12 1.98 -4.51 8.16
N GLU A 13 2.56 -4.82 7.01
CA GLU A 13 3.98 -4.63 6.76
C GLU A 13 4.27 -3.13 6.65
N GLN A 14 3.37 -2.37 6.04
CA GLN A 14 3.48 -0.93 5.90
C GLN A 14 3.43 -0.22 7.26
N ALA A 15 2.53 -0.65 8.15
CA ALA A 15 2.50 -0.15 9.53
C ALA A 15 3.82 -0.41 10.26
N LYS A 16 4.40 -1.61 10.09
CA LYS A 16 5.69 -1.98 10.70
C LYS A 16 6.84 -1.12 10.18
N GLU A 17 6.93 -0.92 8.87
CA GLU A 17 7.99 -0.09 8.25
C GLU A 17 7.86 1.39 8.64
N LEU A 18 6.63 1.87 8.85
CA LEU A 18 6.34 3.23 9.31
C LEU A 18 6.46 3.41 10.83
N GLY A 19 6.81 2.36 11.58
CA GLY A 19 6.87 2.41 13.05
C GLY A 19 5.50 2.62 13.72
N ILE A 20 4.41 2.35 13.01
CA ILE A 20 3.04 2.48 13.50
C ILE A 20 2.65 1.18 14.20
N GLN A 21 2.26 1.27 15.47
CA GLN A 21 1.70 0.12 16.17
C GLN A 21 0.37 -0.28 15.55
N LYS A 22 0.30 -1.56 15.17
CA LYS A 22 -0.95 -2.16 14.74
C LYS A 22 -1.93 -2.24 15.91
N PRO A 23 -3.22 -1.93 15.68
CA PRO A 23 -4.27 -2.29 16.63
C PRO A 23 -4.29 -3.81 16.83
N LYS A 24 -4.38 -4.26 18.10
CA LYS A 24 -4.37 -5.70 18.45
C LYS A 24 -5.50 -6.48 17.78
N ASP A 25 -6.65 -5.84 17.64
CA ASP A 25 -7.86 -6.48 17.12
C ASP A 25 -8.06 -6.19 15.62
N GLY A 26 -7.09 -5.54 14.98
CA GLY A 26 -7.20 -5.09 13.59
C GLY A 26 -8.17 -3.92 13.40
N ASP A 27 -8.74 -3.37 14.47
CA ASP A 27 -9.63 -2.22 14.45
C ASP A 27 -8.86 -0.90 14.35
N TRP A 28 -8.96 -0.26 13.19
CA TRP A 28 -8.33 1.03 12.90
C TRP A 28 -9.23 2.24 13.24
N SER A 29 -10.43 2.02 13.79
CA SER A 29 -11.41 3.09 14.07
C SER A 29 -10.90 4.13 15.05
N ASN A 30 -10.07 3.72 16.01
CA ASN A 30 -9.45 4.60 17.01
C ASN A 30 -8.13 5.23 16.52
N VAL A 31 -7.70 4.94 15.29
CA VAL A 31 -6.50 5.49 14.67
C VAL A 31 -6.90 6.68 13.81
N SER A 32 -6.12 7.77 13.86
CA SER A 32 -6.44 8.96 13.06
C SER A 32 -6.52 8.63 11.56
N SER A 33 -7.46 9.27 10.85
CA SER A 33 -7.64 9.06 9.40
C SER A 33 -6.36 9.33 8.60
N LYS A 34 -5.49 10.23 9.08
CA LYS A 34 -4.18 10.51 8.49
C LYS A 34 -3.25 9.28 8.54
N VAL A 35 -3.22 8.58 9.67
CA VAL A 35 -2.42 7.37 9.86
C VAL A 35 -3.01 6.20 9.07
N CYS A 36 -4.35 6.05 9.08
CA CYS A 36 -5.03 5.05 8.24
C CYS A 36 -4.77 5.29 6.75
N GLY A 37 -4.75 6.54 6.30
CA GLY A 37 -4.41 6.92 4.93
C GLY A 37 -2.96 6.63 4.56
N MET A 38 -2.00 6.87 5.48
CA MET A 38 -0.60 6.51 5.26
C MET A 38 -0.39 4.99 5.16
N VAL A 39 -1.04 4.22 6.02
CA VAL A 39 -0.93 2.75 6.03
C VAL A 39 -1.73 2.12 4.89
N GLY A 40 -2.90 2.66 4.52
CA GLY A 40 -3.73 2.10 3.44
C GLY A 40 -3.32 2.58 2.05
N GLY A 41 -2.74 3.78 1.95
CA GLY A 41 -2.39 4.41 0.68
C GLY A 41 -1.29 3.69 -0.08
N ALA A 42 -0.39 2.98 0.62
CA ALA A 42 0.68 2.24 -0.03
C ALA A 42 0.21 0.88 -0.58
N GLU A 43 -0.71 0.18 0.10
CA GLU A 43 -1.30 -1.07 -0.42
C GLU A 43 -2.11 -0.81 -1.70
N ILE A 44 -2.95 0.23 -1.68
CA ILE A 44 -3.71 0.65 -2.86
C ILE A 44 -2.79 1.23 -3.93
N GLY A 45 -1.79 2.03 -3.55
CA GLY A 45 -0.82 2.61 -4.47
C GLY A 45 -0.02 1.57 -5.25
N ASN A 46 0.42 0.50 -4.60
CA ASN A 46 1.13 -0.61 -5.27
C ASN A 46 0.20 -1.41 -6.17
N PHE A 47 -1.02 -1.69 -5.71
CA PHE A 47 -2.03 -2.35 -6.54
C PHE A 47 -2.30 -1.55 -7.81
N THR A 48 -2.57 -0.24 -7.68
CA THR A 48 -2.81 0.65 -8.82
C THR A 48 -1.59 0.71 -9.74
N LYS A 49 -0.38 0.83 -9.18
CA LYS A 49 0.85 0.87 -9.98
C LYS A 49 1.05 -0.41 -10.79
N ASN A 50 0.89 -1.57 -10.16
CA ASN A 50 1.02 -2.86 -10.84
C ASN A 50 -0.06 -3.04 -11.91
N ALA A 51 -1.31 -2.64 -11.63
CA ALA A 51 -2.39 -2.71 -12.60
C ALA A 51 -2.13 -1.83 -13.83
N VAL A 52 -1.61 -0.61 -13.63
CA VAL A 52 -1.21 0.28 -14.73
C VAL A 52 -0.05 -0.32 -15.51
N GLN A 53 0.99 -0.82 -14.83
CA GLN A 53 2.14 -1.43 -15.50
C GLN A 53 1.73 -2.63 -16.36
N THR A 54 0.91 -3.55 -15.83
CA THR A 54 0.37 -4.68 -16.60
C THR A 54 -0.49 -4.21 -17.78
N PHE A 55 -1.27 -3.14 -17.61
CA PHE A 55 -2.04 -2.57 -18.72
C PHE A 55 -1.12 -2.01 -19.81
N GLU A 56 -0.07 -1.28 -19.44
CA GLU A 56 0.93 -0.73 -20.38
C GLU A 56 1.70 -1.84 -21.10
N GLU A 57 2.17 -2.87 -20.41
CA GLU A 57 2.83 -4.05 -20.99
C GLU A 57 1.92 -4.74 -22.03
N ASN A 58 0.63 -4.94 -21.69
CA ASN A 58 -0.35 -5.52 -22.61
C ASN A 58 -0.65 -4.64 -23.83
N LEU A 59 -0.45 -3.31 -23.75
CA LEU A 59 -0.56 -2.43 -24.91
C LEU A 59 0.66 -2.53 -25.82
N ILE A 60 1.85 -2.77 -25.26
CA ILE A 60 3.10 -2.91 -26.01
C ILE A 60 3.16 -4.26 -26.73
N ASP A 61 2.71 -5.34 -26.08
CA ASP A 61 2.75 -6.71 -26.61
C ASP A 61 1.62 -7.03 -27.61
N LYS A 62 0.72 -6.07 -27.89
CA LYS A 62 -0.28 -6.18 -28.98
C LYS A 62 0.32 -5.95 -30.39
N LYS A 63 1.41 -6.65 -30.71
CA LYS A 63 1.85 -6.85 -32.10
C LYS A 63 1.30 -8.14 -32.68
#